data_AF-A0A8C4RNS2-F1
#
_entry.id   AF-A0A8C4RNS2-F1
#
_cell.length_a   1.000
_cell.length_b   1.000
_cell.length_c   1.000
_cell.angle_alpha   90.00
_cell.angle_beta   90.00
_cell.angle_gamma   90.00
#
_symmetry.space_group_name_H-M   'P 1'
#
loop_
_entity.id
_entity.type
_entity.pdbx_description
1 polymer ?
#
loop_
_entity_poly.entity_id
_entity_poly.type
_entity_poly.pdbx_seq_one_letter_code
_entity_poly.pdbx_strand_id
1 'polypeptide(L)'
;MPKGRRKLRKHLDLPLPSDGSFKRCVRNLGAFFFGLLLSSVYAGMVLFIQNYSLWFCILSTITIATFCSLGMGLSLRIRATVLLMIPMICSKEGKNFVLVLIFTMAMQGPLANIMENFNRAADSVSCGAEMALNQTMEMVEKVKAPLTPIINKIKTISKNIKIIADKVRKLIKSLIDTVKHIANVLRNIFYFLVNIADICNKELGTPYKKCISLFDDARYKCMDALSIFSFLCYIIDIFRPLCGLAKIIQLFCLIPSYVVNFIKTKVAAPVIYVLNKIRSEFEFNISTTMQFEMRMNQSKTLSQVAKDIMQEVTLEMEKFQEVFGMFGYFSIFIVFYMYFRAVIYKKHYLFYDNFDNVYITNGMVKLDLLRASQGKPTLLPLEPDEAAKYISPCSIWMSDAEWKTYHWNIVNVFRHMLIVLLLVLIDYIVFWIFDMVRYFLQGEIIARSPTQIKVHVNGNGYASAIFKDIVTAFEVLQTSNVTVSSKKCAIIPSEPDYTEYFLIGALYGFSFFIVALGNYIMRFKRFICACYYPSRERVR
;
A
#
# COMPACT_ATOMS: atom_id res chain seq x y z
N MET A 1 -0.55 52.95 53.37
CA MET A 1 -0.69 53.71 52.11
C MET A 1 -0.12 55.11 52.28
N PRO A 2 1.01 55.51 51.66
CA PRO A 2 1.62 56.79 51.98
C PRO A 2 0.97 57.95 51.20
N LYS A 3 0.72 59.05 51.94
CA LYS A 3 0.06 60.30 51.52
C LYS A 3 0.68 60.96 50.26
N GLY A 4 1.91 60.60 49.88
CA GLY A 4 2.60 61.10 48.68
C GLY A 4 1.93 60.71 47.34
N ARG A 5 1.34 59.50 47.22
CA ARG A 5 0.67 59.07 45.98
C ARG A 5 -0.62 59.85 45.68
N ARG A 6 -1.30 60.40 46.70
CA ARG A 6 -2.49 61.24 46.51
C ARG A 6 -2.14 62.64 45.99
N LYS A 7 -1.00 63.22 46.40
CA LYS A 7 -0.52 64.51 45.91
C LYS A 7 -0.07 64.43 44.44
N LEU A 8 0.59 63.35 44.05
CA LEU A 8 1.01 63.11 42.65
C LEU A 8 -0.20 62.94 41.70
N ARG A 9 -1.30 62.35 42.19
CA ARG A 9 -2.54 62.14 41.41
C ARG A 9 -3.23 63.45 40.99
N LYS A 10 -3.03 64.54 41.75
CA LYS A 10 -3.54 65.90 41.46
C LYS A 10 -2.69 66.67 40.42
N HIS A 11 -1.49 66.21 40.08
CA HIS A 11 -0.63 66.80 39.03
C HIS A 11 -0.61 65.97 37.74
N LEU A 12 -1.37 64.87 37.68
CA LEU A 12 -1.57 64.07 36.47
C LEU A 12 -2.69 64.63 35.57
N ASP A 13 -3.00 65.91 35.71
CA ASP A 13 -4.01 66.57 34.91
C ASP A 13 -3.50 66.74 33.48
N LEU A 14 -4.33 66.29 32.51
CA LEU A 14 -4.20 66.64 31.11
C LEU A 14 -4.79 68.04 30.89
N PRO A 15 -3.98 69.06 30.62
CA PRO A 15 -4.36 70.10 29.70
C PRO A 15 -3.61 69.82 28.39
N LEU A 16 -4.28 69.13 27.46
CA LEU A 16 -4.09 69.54 26.06
C LEU A 16 -4.43 71.04 26.00
N PRO A 17 -3.77 71.84 25.14
CA PRO A 17 -3.94 73.29 25.11
C PRO A 17 -5.42 73.67 25.16
N SER A 18 -5.73 74.80 25.81
CA SER A 18 -7.10 75.35 25.94
C SER A 18 -7.65 75.71 24.56
N ASP A 19 -7.97 74.69 23.79
CA ASP A 19 -8.51 74.76 22.46
C ASP A 19 -9.96 75.21 22.57
N GLY A 20 -10.37 76.16 21.73
CA GLY A 20 -11.77 76.54 21.60
C GLY A 20 -12.66 75.33 21.36
N SER A 21 -13.94 75.42 21.77
CA SER A 21 -14.94 74.34 21.66
C SER A 21 -14.97 73.67 20.28
N PHE A 22 -14.84 74.47 19.21
CA PHE A 22 -14.77 74.01 17.82
C PHE A 22 -13.56 73.10 17.55
N LYS A 23 -12.34 73.52 17.90
CA LYS A 23 -11.11 72.72 17.71
C LYS A 23 -11.16 71.41 18.50
N ARG A 24 -11.74 71.44 19.71
CA ARG A 24 -11.96 70.23 20.52
C ARG A 24 -12.91 69.25 19.84
N CYS A 25 -14.00 69.75 19.25
CA CYS A 25 -14.97 68.95 18.53
C CYS A 25 -14.33 68.28 17.30
N VAL A 26 -13.63 69.05 16.45
CA VAL A 26 -12.93 68.53 15.26
C VAL A 26 -11.91 67.45 15.63
N ARG A 27 -11.11 67.66 16.69
CA ARG A 27 -10.13 66.66 17.16
C ARG A 27 -10.80 65.37 17.65
N ASN A 28 -11.94 65.47 18.32
CA ASN A 28 -12.66 64.30 18.81
C ASN A 28 -13.34 63.54 17.66
N LEU A 29 -13.91 64.26 16.70
CA LEU A 29 -14.52 63.68 15.50
C LEU A 29 -13.46 62.98 14.63
N GLY A 30 -12.29 63.61 14.42
CA GLY A 30 -11.17 63.00 13.73
C GLY A 30 -10.66 61.74 14.43
N ALA A 31 -10.57 61.75 15.76
CA ALA A 31 -10.18 60.56 16.53
C ALA A 31 -11.21 59.43 16.44
N PHE A 32 -12.50 59.76 16.36
CA PHE A 32 -13.58 58.78 16.15
C PHE A 32 -13.45 58.11 14.79
N PHE A 33 -13.30 58.88 13.70
CA PHE A 33 -13.11 58.33 12.36
C PHE A 33 -11.82 57.53 12.22
N PHE A 34 -10.74 57.94 12.89
CA PHE A 34 -9.51 57.16 12.93
C PHE A 34 -9.70 55.82 13.66
N GLY A 35 -10.48 55.80 14.75
CA GLY A 35 -10.86 54.55 15.42
C GLY A 35 -11.71 53.62 14.54
N LEU A 36 -12.60 54.17 13.72
CA LEU A 36 -13.36 53.42 12.71
C LEU A 36 -12.44 52.81 11.65
N LEU A 37 -11.48 53.59 11.15
CA LEU A 37 -10.49 53.12 10.17
C LEU A 37 -9.63 51.98 10.71
N LEU A 38 -9.17 52.05 11.97
CA LEU A 38 -8.45 50.93 12.59
C LEU A 38 -9.32 49.67 12.68
N SER A 39 -10.61 49.83 12.95
CA SER A 39 -11.55 48.72 13.07
C SER A 39 -11.89 48.10 11.71
N SER A 40 -11.99 48.91 10.65
CA SER A 40 -12.18 48.40 9.28
C SER A 40 -10.95 47.67 8.75
N VAL A 41 -9.74 48.15 9.07
CA VAL A 41 -8.49 47.44 8.77
C VAL A 41 -8.45 46.08 9.48
N TYR A 42 -8.83 46.02 10.75
CA TYR A 42 -8.95 44.75 11.48
C TYR A 42 -9.96 43.80 10.81
N ALA A 43 -11.15 44.30 10.43
CA ALA A 43 -12.17 43.52 9.75
C ALA A 43 -11.67 42.94 8.42
N GLY A 44 -10.97 43.76 7.63
CA GLY A 44 -10.34 43.32 6.38
C GLY A 44 -9.30 42.22 6.61
N MET A 45 -8.48 42.32 7.66
CA MET A 45 -7.52 41.27 8.00
C MET A 45 -8.23 39.96 8.40
N VAL A 46 -9.28 40.01 9.22
CA VAL A 46 -10.01 38.81 9.65
C VAL A 46 -10.75 38.14 8.48
N LEU A 47 -11.33 38.92 7.57
CA LEU A 47 -12.05 38.39 6.40
C LEU A 47 -11.11 37.82 5.33
N PHE A 48 -10.16 38.62 4.87
CA PHE A 48 -9.37 38.27 3.69
C PHE A 48 -8.12 37.45 4.00
N ILE A 49 -7.55 37.59 5.19
CA ILE A 49 -6.30 36.89 5.55
C ILE A 49 -6.61 35.62 6.34
N GLN A 50 -7.56 35.69 7.27
CA GLN A 50 -7.86 34.56 8.17
C GLN A 50 -9.03 33.69 7.69
N ASN A 51 -9.76 34.12 6.65
CA ASN A 51 -10.88 33.39 6.03
C ASN A 51 -11.90 32.81 7.03
N TYR A 52 -12.16 33.53 8.13
CA TYR A 52 -13.06 33.07 9.19
C TYR A 52 -14.54 33.27 8.84
N SER A 53 -15.40 32.61 9.63
CA SER A 53 -16.84 32.75 9.51
C SER A 53 -17.28 34.22 9.59
N LEU A 54 -18.19 34.58 8.69
CA LEU A 54 -18.73 35.94 8.56
C LEU A 54 -19.30 36.44 9.91
N TRP A 55 -19.93 35.56 10.68
CA TRP A 55 -20.48 35.85 12.00
C TRP A 55 -19.42 36.29 13.01
N PHE A 56 -18.29 35.56 13.09
CA PHE A 56 -17.19 35.93 13.97
C PHE A 56 -16.60 37.29 13.55
N CYS A 57 -16.42 37.52 12.25
CA CYS A 57 -15.95 38.81 11.76
C CYS A 57 -16.88 39.96 12.16
N ILE A 58 -18.19 39.81 11.95
CA ILE A 58 -19.16 40.86 12.27
C ILE A 58 -19.15 41.16 13.78
N LEU A 59 -19.22 40.12 14.63
CA LEU A 59 -19.26 40.29 16.08
C LEU A 59 -17.96 40.92 16.62
N SER A 60 -16.80 40.44 16.15
CA SER A 60 -15.49 40.96 16.57
C SER A 60 -15.27 42.39 16.07
N THR A 61 -15.71 42.71 14.85
CA THR A 61 -15.58 44.05 14.28
C THR A 61 -16.48 45.05 14.99
N ILE A 62 -17.74 44.70 15.30
CA ILE A 62 -18.65 45.59 16.03
C ILE A 62 -18.11 45.87 17.45
N THR A 63 -17.61 44.85 18.14
CA THR A 63 -17.05 45.01 19.49
C THR A 63 -15.78 45.88 19.49
N ILE A 64 -14.88 45.68 18.53
CA ILE A 64 -13.68 46.52 18.37
C ILE A 64 -14.03 47.93 17.90
N ALA A 65 -14.98 48.09 16.96
CA ALA A 65 -15.40 49.38 16.44
C ALA A 65 -16.07 50.23 17.51
N THR A 66 -16.95 49.65 18.32
CA THR A 66 -17.59 50.36 19.43
C THR A 66 -16.55 50.80 20.46
N PHE A 67 -15.63 49.92 20.88
CA PHE A 67 -14.59 50.26 21.84
C PHE A 67 -13.59 51.29 21.30
N CYS A 68 -13.06 51.07 20.10
CA CYS A 68 -12.00 51.88 19.51
C CYS A 68 -12.55 53.24 19.06
N SER A 69 -13.65 53.27 18.30
CA SER A 69 -14.18 54.53 17.75
C SER A 69 -14.73 55.44 18.84
N LEU A 70 -15.65 54.94 19.68
CA LEU A 70 -16.21 55.73 20.78
C LEU A 70 -15.15 56.04 21.83
N GLY A 71 -14.28 55.08 22.16
CA GLY A 71 -13.19 55.28 23.11
C GLY A 71 -12.20 56.35 22.67
N MET A 72 -11.77 56.34 21.39
CA MET A 72 -10.90 57.37 20.84
C MET A 72 -11.59 58.73 20.73
N GLY A 73 -12.88 58.77 20.39
CA GLY A 73 -13.64 60.02 20.29
C GLY A 73 -13.90 60.70 21.64
N LEU A 74 -14.34 59.93 22.64
CA LEU A 74 -14.85 60.45 23.91
C LEU A 74 -13.81 60.51 25.04
N SER A 75 -12.81 59.61 25.04
CA SER A 75 -11.87 59.48 26.16
C SER A 75 -10.41 59.76 25.75
N LEU A 76 -9.84 60.82 26.31
CA LEU A 76 -8.42 61.14 26.12
C LEU A 76 -7.49 60.02 26.61
N ARG A 77 -7.89 59.29 27.67
CA ARG A 77 -7.09 58.18 28.22
C ARG A 77 -7.08 56.97 27.30
N ILE A 78 -8.22 56.63 26.70
CA ILE A 78 -8.32 55.53 25.74
C ILE A 78 -7.59 55.94 24.46
N ARG A 79 -7.82 57.15 23.95
CA ARG A 79 -7.11 57.71 22.78
C ARG A 79 -5.60 57.58 22.89
N ALA A 80 -5.00 58.04 24.00
CA ALA A 80 -3.56 57.93 24.20
C ALA A 80 -3.08 56.47 24.22
N THR A 81 -3.87 55.56 24.79
CA THR A 81 -3.50 54.13 24.87
C THR A 81 -3.61 53.43 23.52
N VAL A 82 -4.66 53.72 22.74
CA VAL A 82 -4.85 53.19 21.38
C VAL A 82 -3.76 53.71 20.45
N LEU A 83 -3.41 55.00 20.52
CA LEU A 83 -2.30 55.55 19.74
C LEU A 83 -0.96 54.91 20.12
N LEU A 84 -0.74 54.57 21.40
CA LEU A 84 0.45 53.82 21.83
C LEU A 84 0.51 52.40 21.29
N MET A 85 -0.63 51.76 20.98
CA MET A 85 -0.63 50.43 20.38
C MET A 85 -0.05 50.42 18.97
N ILE A 86 -0.22 51.50 18.19
CA ILE A 86 0.23 51.58 16.79
C ILE A 86 1.73 51.29 16.65
N PRO A 87 2.64 52.01 17.33
CA PRO A 87 4.07 51.66 17.26
C PRO A 87 4.38 50.31 17.90
N MET A 88 3.58 49.85 18.88
CA MET A 88 3.75 48.53 19.49
C MET A 88 3.41 47.37 18.56
N ILE A 89 2.60 47.56 17.52
CA ILE A 89 2.40 46.55 16.47
C ILE A 89 3.74 46.24 15.78
N CYS A 90 4.61 47.24 15.62
CA CYS A 90 5.96 47.07 15.09
C CYS A 90 7.00 46.63 16.15
N SER A 91 6.55 46.01 17.24
CA SER A 91 7.43 45.42 18.25
C SER A 91 7.79 43.98 17.94
N LYS A 92 8.71 43.40 18.72
CA LYS A 92 9.02 41.95 18.68
C LYS A 92 7.76 41.08 18.84
N GLU A 93 6.82 41.49 19.70
CA GLU A 93 5.59 40.73 19.95
C GLU A 93 4.66 40.75 18.74
N GLY A 94 4.47 41.92 18.13
CA GLY A 94 3.66 42.05 16.93
C GLY A 94 4.27 41.30 15.74
N LYS A 95 5.60 41.37 15.57
CA LYS A 95 6.32 40.55 14.59
C LYS A 95 6.08 39.05 14.82
N ASN A 96 6.21 38.57 16.05
CA ASN A 96 5.99 37.16 16.37
C ASN A 96 4.54 36.74 16.06
N PHE A 97 3.56 37.62 16.28
CA PHE A 97 2.18 37.38 15.88
C PHE A 97 2.04 37.24 14.36
N VAL A 98 2.66 38.12 13.57
CA VAL A 98 2.66 38.00 12.10
C VAL A 98 3.30 36.68 11.66
N LEU A 99 4.39 36.24 12.29
CA LEU A 99 5.02 34.95 11.98
C LEU A 99 4.10 33.76 12.31
N VAL A 100 3.37 33.79 13.43
CA VAL A 100 2.37 32.76 13.75
C VAL A 100 1.26 32.75 12.70
N LEU A 101 0.78 33.92 12.28
CA LEU A 101 -0.24 34.04 11.24
C LEU A 101 0.24 33.44 9.91
N ILE A 102 1.46 33.77 9.49
CA ILE A 102 2.10 33.19 8.30
C ILE A 102 2.15 31.66 8.40
N PHE A 103 2.54 31.13 9.56
CA PHE A 103 2.60 29.69 9.77
C PHE A 103 1.22 29.04 9.67
N THR A 104 0.19 29.63 10.28
CA THR A 104 -1.19 29.12 10.17
C THR A 104 -1.65 29.09 8.72
N MET A 105 -1.38 30.15 7.93
CA MET A 105 -1.68 30.15 6.50
C MET A 105 -0.91 29.06 5.75
N ALA A 106 0.40 28.90 6.03
CA ALA A 106 1.19 27.85 5.40
C ALA A 106 0.67 26.42 5.70
N MET A 107 0.08 26.20 6.87
CA MET A 107 -0.55 24.93 7.26
C MET A 107 -1.90 24.69 6.57
N GLN A 108 -2.69 25.75 6.37
CA GLN A 108 -4.04 25.69 5.78
C GLN A 108 -4.03 25.74 4.25
N GLY A 109 -3.01 26.34 3.65
CA GLY A 109 -2.80 26.39 2.21
C GLY A 109 -1.83 25.31 1.73
N PRO A 110 -0.53 25.60 1.61
CA PRO A 110 0.44 24.69 0.98
C PRO A 110 0.46 23.28 1.58
N LEU A 111 0.45 23.14 2.91
CA LEU A 111 0.44 21.81 3.53
C LEU A 111 -0.87 21.05 3.27
N ALA A 112 -2.01 21.74 3.26
CA ALA A 112 -3.29 21.14 2.92
C ALA A 112 -3.33 20.68 1.45
N ASN A 113 -2.78 21.49 0.54
CA ASN A 113 -2.71 21.17 -0.89
C ASN A 113 -1.76 19.99 -1.17
N ILE A 114 -0.63 19.89 -0.46
CA ILE A 114 0.25 18.72 -0.48
C ILE A 114 -0.55 17.47 -0.10
N MET A 115 -1.31 17.53 1.01
CA MET A 115 -2.07 16.39 1.50
C MET A 115 -3.17 15.97 0.53
N GLU A 116 -3.89 16.95 -0.04
CA GLU A 116 -4.90 16.70 -1.06
C GLU A 116 -4.32 16.00 -2.29
N ASN A 117 -3.12 16.42 -2.73
CA ASN A 117 -2.41 15.75 -3.81
C ASN A 117 -2.02 14.30 -3.47
N PHE A 118 -1.56 14.05 -2.24
CA PHE A 118 -1.29 12.69 -1.77
C PHE A 118 -2.57 11.84 -1.68
N ASN A 119 -3.69 12.39 -1.22
CA ASN A 119 -4.99 11.72 -1.21
C ASN A 119 -5.42 11.29 -2.62
N ARG A 120 -5.37 12.22 -3.58
CA ARG A 120 -5.72 11.93 -4.99
C ARG A 120 -4.79 10.90 -5.62
N ALA A 121 -3.51 10.91 -5.26
CA ALA A 121 -2.55 9.90 -5.69
C ALA A 121 -2.88 8.51 -5.09
N ALA A 122 -3.22 8.43 -3.80
CA ALA A 122 -3.64 7.19 -3.16
C ALA A 122 -4.92 6.63 -3.81
N ASP A 123 -5.91 7.48 -4.11
CA ASP A 123 -7.14 7.07 -4.81
C ASP A 123 -6.86 6.55 -6.22
N SER A 124 -5.97 7.20 -6.96
CA SER A 124 -5.54 6.74 -8.28
C SER A 124 -4.82 5.39 -8.23
N VAL A 125 -3.89 5.20 -7.30
CA VAL A 125 -3.17 3.93 -7.10
C VAL A 125 -4.15 2.83 -6.68
N SER A 126 -5.09 3.14 -5.79
CA SER A 126 -6.16 2.26 -5.36
C SER A 126 -7.03 1.81 -6.54
N CYS A 127 -7.46 2.76 -7.38
CA CYS A 127 -8.23 2.49 -8.61
C CYS A 127 -7.41 1.63 -9.60
N GLY A 128 -6.14 1.96 -9.79
CA GLY A 128 -5.24 1.22 -10.69
C GLY A 128 -5.03 -0.22 -10.23
N ALA A 129 -4.87 -0.44 -8.92
CA ALA A 129 -4.75 -1.77 -8.33
C ALA A 129 -6.04 -2.60 -8.49
N GLU A 130 -7.21 -2.02 -8.25
CA GLU A 130 -8.50 -2.70 -8.49
C GLU A 130 -8.71 -3.05 -9.97
N MET A 131 -8.36 -2.12 -10.86
CA MET A 131 -8.46 -2.34 -12.30
C MET A 131 -7.51 -3.45 -12.76
N ALA A 132 -6.27 -3.47 -12.27
CA ALA A 132 -5.31 -4.53 -12.56
C ALA A 132 -5.80 -5.90 -12.04
N LEU A 133 -6.40 -5.95 -10.83
CA LEU A 133 -6.99 -7.18 -10.30
C LEU A 133 -8.17 -7.67 -11.15
N ASN A 134 -9.10 -6.80 -11.52
CA ASN A 134 -10.23 -7.19 -12.37
C ASN A 134 -9.77 -7.67 -13.76
N GLN A 135 -8.79 -6.98 -14.36
CA GLN A 135 -8.23 -7.40 -15.65
C GLN A 135 -7.48 -8.73 -15.57
N THR A 136 -6.70 -8.96 -14.50
CA THR A 136 -6.01 -10.24 -14.31
C THR A 136 -6.99 -11.39 -14.10
N MET A 137 -8.09 -11.19 -13.36
CA MET A 137 -9.15 -12.18 -13.23
C MET A 137 -9.80 -12.50 -14.59
N GLU A 138 -10.14 -11.47 -15.38
CA GLU A 138 -10.69 -11.64 -16.73
C GLU A 138 -9.73 -12.39 -17.66
N MET A 139 -8.43 -12.06 -17.62
CA MET A 139 -7.41 -12.77 -18.39
C MET A 139 -7.30 -14.24 -17.99
N VAL A 140 -7.32 -14.54 -16.68
CA VAL A 140 -7.27 -15.93 -16.23
C VAL A 140 -8.52 -16.70 -16.64
N GLU A 141 -9.70 -16.08 -16.59
CA GLU A 141 -10.92 -16.69 -17.09
C GLU A 141 -10.83 -16.99 -18.60
N LYS A 142 -10.31 -16.05 -19.39
CA LYS A 142 -10.04 -16.25 -20.83
C LYS A 142 -9.05 -17.38 -21.10
N VAL A 143 -8.04 -17.58 -20.26
CA VAL A 143 -7.09 -18.71 -20.38
C VAL A 143 -7.72 -20.04 -19.94
N LYS A 144 -8.59 -20.03 -18.93
CA LYS A 144 -9.27 -21.22 -18.41
C LYS A 144 -10.36 -21.76 -19.35
N ALA A 145 -11.08 -20.86 -20.04
CA ALA A 145 -12.17 -21.22 -20.94
C ALA A 145 -11.79 -22.25 -22.02
N PRO A 146 -10.69 -22.10 -22.79
CA PRO A 146 -10.28 -23.08 -23.80
C PRO A 146 -9.71 -24.39 -23.22
N LEU A 147 -9.22 -24.39 -21.98
CA LEU A 147 -8.66 -25.60 -21.34
C LEU A 147 -9.74 -26.61 -20.93
N THR A 148 -10.91 -26.12 -20.52
CA THR A 148 -12.04 -26.95 -20.06
C THR A 148 -12.54 -27.96 -21.12
N PRO A 149 -12.82 -27.57 -22.39
CA PRO A 149 -13.25 -28.52 -23.42
C PRO A 149 -12.15 -29.51 -23.82
N ILE A 150 -10.88 -29.13 -23.78
CA ILE A 150 -9.74 -30.02 -24.06
C ILE A 150 -9.66 -31.12 -22.99
N ILE A 151 -9.75 -30.75 -21.71
CA ILE A 151 -9.75 -31.71 -20.60
C ILE A 151 -10.92 -32.70 -20.73
N ASN A 152 -12.11 -32.22 -21.10
CA ASN A 152 -13.28 -33.07 -21.32
C ASN A 152 -13.09 -34.04 -22.49
N LYS A 153 -12.44 -33.62 -23.59
CA LYS A 153 -12.09 -34.50 -24.71
C LYS A 153 -11.08 -35.58 -24.28
N ILE A 154 -10.02 -35.21 -23.55
CA ILE A 154 -9.02 -36.17 -23.02
C ILE A 154 -9.68 -37.19 -22.09
N LYS A 155 -10.58 -36.74 -21.20
CA LYS A 155 -11.34 -37.62 -20.30
C LYS A 155 -12.23 -38.60 -21.08
N THR A 156 -12.83 -38.16 -22.18
CA THR A 156 -13.65 -39.00 -23.04
C THR A 156 -12.82 -40.07 -23.76
N ILE A 157 -11.67 -39.68 -24.32
CA ILE A 157 -10.74 -40.62 -24.97
C ILE A 157 -10.23 -41.65 -23.97
N SER A 158 -9.81 -41.22 -22.78
CA SER A 158 -9.37 -42.12 -21.71
C SER A 158 -10.45 -43.12 -21.29
N LYS A 159 -11.71 -42.69 -21.18
CA LYS A 159 -12.85 -43.59 -20.92
C LYS A 159 -13.01 -44.64 -22.02
N ASN A 160 -12.92 -44.23 -23.30
CA ASN A 160 -13.05 -45.15 -24.43
C ASN A 160 -11.93 -46.19 -24.45
N ILE A 161 -10.67 -45.78 -24.18
CA ILE A 161 -9.52 -46.67 -24.09
C ILE A 161 -9.71 -47.68 -22.95
N LYS A 162 -10.21 -47.25 -21.79
CA LYS A 162 -10.55 -48.15 -20.68
C LYS A 162 -11.59 -49.20 -21.07
N ILE A 163 -12.65 -48.81 -21.77
CA ILE A 163 -13.68 -49.74 -22.27
C ILE A 163 -13.07 -50.80 -23.20
N ILE A 164 -12.15 -50.40 -24.09
CA ILE A 164 -11.47 -51.32 -25.00
C ILE A 164 -10.60 -52.31 -24.22
N ALA A 165 -9.79 -51.82 -23.28
CA ALA A 165 -8.94 -52.67 -22.46
C ALA A 165 -9.74 -53.65 -21.59
N ASP A 166 -10.88 -53.22 -21.04
CA ASP A 166 -11.78 -54.09 -20.28
C ASP A 166 -12.38 -55.20 -21.17
N LYS A 167 -12.73 -54.89 -22.42
CA LYS A 167 -13.18 -55.89 -23.40
C LYS A 167 -12.09 -56.91 -23.71
N VAL A 168 -10.87 -56.44 -24.01
CA VAL A 168 -9.71 -57.31 -24.29
C VAL A 168 -9.40 -58.21 -23.09
N ARG A 169 -9.39 -57.65 -21.87
CA ARG A 169 -9.18 -58.39 -20.64
C ARG A 169 -10.22 -59.50 -20.43
N LYS A 170 -11.50 -59.21 -20.69
CA LYS A 170 -12.59 -60.20 -20.62
C LYS A 170 -12.39 -61.33 -21.63
N LEU A 171 -12.01 -61.00 -22.87
CA LEU A 171 -11.72 -61.99 -23.90
C LEU A 171 -10.55 -62.91 -23.51
N ILE A 172 -9.43 -62.33 -23.06
CA ILE A 172 -8.25 -63.10 -22.64
C ILE A 172 -8.59 -64.00 -21.44
N LYS A 173 -9.38 -63.51 -20.47
CA LYS A 173 -9.84 -64.31 -19.33
C LYS A 173 -10.66 -65.52 -19.80
N SER A 174 -11.61 -65.30 -20.71
CA SER A 174 -12.41 -66.38 -21.29
C SER A 174 -11.54 -67.43 -21.99
N LEU A 175 -10.52 -67.01 -22.74
CA LEU A 175 -9.56 -67.91 -23.39
C LEU A 175 -8.73 -68.72 -22.39
N ILE A 176 -8.28 -68.10 -21.29
CA ILE A 176 -7.57 -68.82 -20.23
C ILE A 176 -8.47 -69.89 -19.59
N ASP A 177 -9.74 -69.54 -19.34
CA ASP A 177 -10.71 -70.42 -18.70
C ASP A 177 -11.07 -71.60 -19.62
N THR A 178 -11.23 -71.39 -20.93
CA THR A 178 -11.45 -72.48 -21.90
C THR A 178 -10.24 -73.39 -22.01
N VAL A 179 -9.01 -72.84 -22.10
CA VAL A 179 -7.78 -73.64 -22.14
C VAL A 179 -7.62 -74.48 -20.86
N LYS A 180 -7.92 -73.89 -19.69
CA LYS A 180 -7.95 -74.65 -18.42
C LYS A 180 -8.99 -75.76 -18.44
N HIS A 181 -10.19 -75.49 -18.95
CA HIS A 181 -11.26 -76.49 -19.02
C HIS A 181 -10.88 -77.66 -19.94
N ILE A 182 -10.32 -77.38 -21.12
CA ILE A 182 -9.83 -78.40 -22.06
C ILE A 182 -8.71 -79.22 -21.40
N ALA A 183 -7.75 -78.57 -20.74
CA ALA A 183 -6.67 -79.26 -20.04
C ALA A 183 -7.20 -80.18 -18.91
N ASN A 184 -8.23 -79.75 -18.18
CA ASN A 184 -8.85 -80.55 -17.12
C ASN A 184 -9.64 -81.74 -17.67
N VAL A 185 -10.41 -81.57 -18.75
CA VAL A 185 -11.15 -82.65 -19.40
C VAL A 185 -10.20 -83.69 -19.98
N LEU A 186 -9.16 -83.25 -20.70
CA LEU A 186 -8.12 -84.14 -21.21
C LEU A 186 -7.45 -84.89 -20.05
N ARG A 187 -7.09 -84.21 -18.97
CA ARG A 187 -6.53 -84.86 -17.78
C ARG A 187 -7.45 -85.95 -17.24
N ASN A 188 -8.76 -85.72 -17.14
CA ASN A 188 -9.70 -86.71 -16.63
C ASN A 188 -9.85 -87.91 -17.57
N ILE A 189 -9.95 -87.68 -18.88
CA ILE A 189 -10.03 -88.75 -19.90
C ILE A 189 -8.75 -89.60 -19.88
N PHE A 190 -7.59 -88.98 -19.79
CA PHE A 190 -6.33 -89.73 -19.77
C PHE A 190 -6.07 -90.43 -18.43
N TYR A 191 -6.54 -89.88 -17.30
CA TYR A 191 -6.51 -90.60 -16.03
C TYR A 191 -7.33 -91.89 -16.08
N PHE A 192 -8.49 -91.85 -16.75
CA PHE A 192 -9.28 -93.05 -17.05
C PHE A 192 -8.53 -94.03 -17.96
N LEU A 193 -7.84 -93.55 -19.01
CA LEU A 193 -7.02 -94.40 -19.89
C LEU A 193 -5.83 -95.05 -19.18
N VAL A 194 -5.20 -94.37 -18.20
CA VAL A 194 -4.14 -94.96 -17.37
C VAL A 194 -4.69 -96.07 -16.47
N ASN A 195 -5.89 -95.91 -15.92
CA ASN A 195 -6.54 -96.99 -15.17
C ASN A 195 -6.87 -98.21 -16.05
N ILE A 196 -7.20 -98.00 -17.34
CA ILE A 196 -7.35 -99.09 -18.31
C ILE A 196 -5.99 -99.77 -18.60
N ALA A 197 -4.89 -99.02 -18.62
CA ALA A 197 -3.55 -99.60 -18.75
C ALA A 197 -3.16 -100.48 -17.55
N ASP A 198 -3.62 -100.16 -16.34
CA ASP A 198 -3.45 -101.03 -15.16
C ASP A 198 -4.26 -102.32 -15.29
N ILE A 199 -5.46 -102.26 -15.88
CA ILE A 199 -6.27 -103.46 -16.21
C ILE A 199 -5.59 -104.29 -17.32
N CYS A 200 -4.97 -103.63 -18.32
CA CYS A 200 -4.14 -104.25 -19.38
C CYS A 200 -3.09 -105.18 -18.77
N ASN A 201 -2.43 -104.76 -17.68
CA ASN A 201 -1.40 -105.55 -17.00
C ASN A 201 -1.96 -106.64 -16.06
N LYS A 202 -3.19 -106.48 -15.54
CA LYS A 202 -3.75 -107.35 -14.49
C LYS A 202 -4.52 -108.55 -15.04
N GLU A 203 -5.26 -108.38 -16.14
CA GLU A 203 -6.08 -109.44 -16.76
C GLU A 203 -5.34 -110.21 -17.88
N LEU A 204 -4.36 -109.58 -18.54
CA LEU A 204 -3.51 -110.21 -19.55
C LEU A 204 -2.15 -110.59 -18.96
N GLY A 205 -2.12 -111.61 -18.10
CA GLY A 205 -0.86 -112.22 -17.67
C GLY A 205 -0.03 -112.64 -18.89
N THR A 206 1.23 -112.15 -18.98
CA THR A 206 2.15 -112.23 -20.14
C THR A 206 1.63 -113.11 -21.28
N PRO A 207 0.99 -112.56 -22.33
CA PRO A 207 0.26 -113.34 -23.32
C PRO A 207 1.16 -114.34 -24.06
N TYR A 208 2.46 -114.04 -24.14
CA TYR A 208 3.51 -114.97 -24.57
C TYR A 208 3.59 -116.26 -23.72
N LYS A 209 3.57 -116.17 -22.38
CA LYS A 209 3.65 -117.36 -21.51
C LYS A 209 2.40 -118.22 -21.57
N LYS A 210 1.21 -117.61 -21.62
CA LYS A 210 -0.06 -118.34 -21.75
C LYS A 210 -0.13 -119.08 -23.10
N CYS A 211 0.27 -118.42 -24.19
CA CYS A 211 0.35 -119.02 -25.51
C CYS A 211 1.31 -120.23 -25.53
N ILE A 212 2.52 -120.09 -24.99
CA ILE A 212 3.47 -121.22 -24.87
C ILE A 212 2.88 -122.36 -24.04
N SER A 213 2.22 -122.05 -22.91
CA SER A 213 1.63 -123.09 -22.06
C SER A 213 0.53 -123.91 -22.74
N LEU A 214 -0.23 -123.31 -23.67
CA LEU A 214 -1.26 -124.04 -24.43
C LEU A 214 -0.65 -125.02 -25.44
N PHE A 215 0.44 -124.63 -26.12
CA PHE A 215 1.15 -125.53 -27.02
C PHE A 215 1.87 -126.66 -26.26
N ASP A 216 2.41 -126.37 -25.08
CA ASP A 216 3.02 -127.40 -24.22
C ASP A 216 2.00 -128.42 -23.70
N ASP A 217 0.83 -127.94 -23.25
CA ASP A 217 -0.24 -128.80 -22.74
C ASP A 217 -0.84 -129.66 -23.86
N ALA A 218 -0.96 -129.12 -25.08
CA ALA A 218 -1.37 -129.88 -26.26
C ALA A 218 -0.35 -130.96 -26.64
N ARG A 219 0.95 -130.64 -26.56
CA ARG A 219 2.04 -131.61 -26.82
C ARG A 219 2.03 -132.73 -25.78
N TYR A 220 1.89 -132.39 -24.50
CA TYR A 220 1.83 -133.38 -23.42
C TYR A 220 0.64 -134.34 -23.59
N LYS A 221 -0.56 -133.81 -23.83
CA LYS A 221 -1.76 -134.62 -24.08
C LYS A 221 -1.65 -135.50 -25.33
N CYS A 222 -0.97 -135.01 -26.38
CA CYS A 222 -0.68 -135.82 -27.57
C CYS A 222 0.26 -136.99 -27.24
N MET A 223 1.34 -136.74 -26.48
CA MET A 223 2.29 -137.78 -26.08
C MET A 223 1.66 -138.83 -25.17
N ASP A 224 0.75 -138.42 -24.29
CA ASP A 224 0.01 -139.31 -23.38
C ASP A 224 -0.97 -140.22 -24.15
N ALA A 225 -1.67 -139.69 -25.16
CA ALA A 225 -2.65 -140.44 -25.95
C ALA A 225 -2.02 -141.43 -26.96
N LEU A 226 -0.82 -141.15 -27.47
CA LEU A 226 -0.16 -141.93 -28.52
C LEU A 226 1.15 -142.57 -28.01
N SER A 227 1.04 -143.56 -27.11
CA SER A 227 2.23 -144.22 -26.51
C SER A 227 3.18 -144.88 -27.54
N ILE A 228 2.67 -145.43 -28.65
CA ILE A 228 3.50 -146.12 -29.68
C ILE A 228 3.97 -145.18 -30.80
N PHE A 229 3.28 -144.05 -31.03
CA PHE A 229 3.56 -143.11 -32.13
C PHE A 229 3.92 -141.69 -31.66
N SER A 230 4.58 -141.59 -30.50
CA SER A 230 4.88 -140.32 -29.81
C SER A 230 5.72 -139.32 -30.64
N PHE A 231 6.44 -139.76 -31.66
CA PHE A 231 7.22 -138.88 -32.55
C PHE A 231 6.36 -137.89 -33.34
N LEU A 232 5.10 -138.23 -33.64
CA LEU A 232 4.19 -137.36 -34.40
C LEU A 232 3.82 -136.08 -33.64
N CYS A 233 3.90 -136.10 -32.31
CA CYS A 233 3.53 -134.97 -31.45
C CYS A 233 4.53 -133.80 -31.51
N TYR A 234 5.73 -133.99 -32.07
CA TYR A 234 6.69 -132.90 -32.28
C TYR A 234 6.24 -131.87 -33.33
N ILE A 235 5.24 -132.18 -34.17
CA ILE A 235 4.69 -131.22 -35.13
C ILE A 235 4.09 -129.99 -34.43
N ILE A 236 3.67 -130.14 -33.17
CA ILE A 236 3.13 -129.04 -32.34
C ILE A 236 4.22 -127.98 -32.05
N ASP A 237 5.50 -128.37 -31.94
CA ASP A 237 6.59 -127.44 -31.66
C ASP A 237 6.88 -126.48 -32.84
N ILE A 238 6.50 -126.84 -34.07
CA ILE A 238 6.64 -125.98 -35.26
C ILE A 238 5.78 -124.71 -35.14
N PHE A 239 4.65 -124.78 -34.43
CA PHE A 239 3.72 -123.65 -34.30
C PHE A 239 4.01 -122.74 -33.10
N ARG A 240 4.90 -123.15 -32.18
CA ARG A 240 5.30 -122.40 -30.97
C ARG A 240 5.83 -120.97 -31.24
N PRO A 241 6.57 -120.68 -32.33
CA PRO A 241 7.04 -119.33 -32.66
C PRO A 241 5.92 -118.30 -32.94
N LEU A 242 4.70 -118.73 -33.28
CA LEU A 242 3.56 -117.83 -33.52
C LEU A 242 3.18 -117.02 -32.27
N CYS A 243 3.51 -117.52 -31.07
CA CYS A 243 3.33 -116.79 -29.81
C CYS A 243 4.12 -115.48 -29.73
N GLY A 244 5.12 -115.27 -30.60
CA GLY A 244 5.88 -114.01 -30.71
C GLY A 244 5.04 -112.79 -31.12
N LEU A 245 3.91 -112.99 -31.83
CA LEU A 245 2.99 -111.92 -32.23
C LEU A 245 2.32 -111.23 -31.03
N ALA A 246 2.25 -111.92 -29.89
CA ALA A 246 1.64 -111.39 -28.67
C ALA A 246 2.45 -110.24 -28.00
N LYS A 247 3.70 -110.00 -28.44
CA LYS A 247 4.51 -108.85 -27.96
C LYS A 247 4.03 -107.50 -28.50
N ILE A 248 3.34 -107.45 -29.64
CA ILE A 248 2.85 -106.18 -30.24
C ILE A 248 1.80 -105.51 -29.34
N ILE A 249 1.03 -106.30 -28.60
CA ILE A 249 -0.03 -105.84 -27.70
C ILE A 249 0.54 -105.07 -26.51
N GLN A 250 1.79 -105.34 -26.07
CA GLN A 250 2.43 -104.62 -24.95
C GLN A 250 2.77 -103.16 -25.30
N LEU A 251 2.97 -102.81 -26.57
CA LEU A 251 3.28 -101.45 -26.98
C LEU A 251 2.10 -100.50 -26.69
N PHE A 252 0.87 -100.98 -26.80
CA PHE A 252 -0.34 -100.20 -26.53
C PHE A 252 -0.51 -99.86 -25.04
N CYS A 253 0.01 -100.67 -24.11
CA CYS A 253 -0.10 -100.37 -22.67
C CYS A 253 0.89 -99.25 -22.21
N LEU A 254 1.89 -98.85 -23.02
CA LEU A 254 2.88 -97.79 -22.67
C LEU A 254 2.48 -96.37 -23.12
N ILE A 255 1.62 -96.26 -24.14
CA ILE A 255 1.25 -94.99 -24.77
C ILE A 255 0.52 -94.02 -23.81
N PRO A 256 -0.37 -94.45 -22.89
CA PRO A 256 -1.12 -93.53 -22.03
C PRO A 256 -0.29 -92.67 -21.08
N SER A 257 0.86 -93.16 -20.59
CA SER A 257 1.68 -92.44 -19.61
C SER A 257 2.49 -91.29 -20.22
N TYR A 258 2.91 -91.42 -21.48
CA TYR A 258 3.72 -90.41 -22.18
C TYR A 258 2.89 -89.18 -22.61
N VAL A 259 1.66 -89.42 -23.07
CA VAL A 259 0.77 -88.37 -23.60
C VAL A 259 0.32 -87.38 -22.51
N VAL A 260 0.07 -87.86 -21.29
CA VAL A 260 -0.35 -87.02 -20.15
C VAL A 260 0.70 -85.98 -19.80
N ASN A 261 1.97 -86.40 -19.69
CA ASN A 261 3.06 -85.50 -19.35
C ASN A 261 3.33 -84.47 -20.46
N PHE A 262 3.17 -84.86 -21.72
CA PHE A 262 3.31 -83.95 -22.87
C PHE A 262 2.27 -82.82 -22.84
N ILE A 263 0.98 -83.14 -22.64
CA ILE A 263 -0.09 -82.13 -22.63
C ILE A 263 0.10 -81.11 -21.48
N LYS A 264 0.45 -81.58 -20.28
CA LYS A 264 0.63 -80.70 -19.12
C LYS A 264 1.81 -79.75 -19.27
N THR A 265 2.98 -80.29 -19.64
CA THR A 265 4.24 -79.53 -19.62
C THR A 265 4.52 -78.78 -20.90
N LYS A 266 4.10 -79.30 -22.05
CA LYS A 266 4.44 -78.73 -23.36
C LYS A 266 3.30 -77.93 -24.01
N VAL A 267 2.05 -78.10 -23.57
CA VAL A 267 0.88 -77.43 -24.19
C VAL A 267 0.19 -76.46 -23.22
N ALA A 268 -0.34 -76.94 -22.10
CA ALA A 268 -1.18 -76.11 -21.23
C ALA A 268 -0.40 -74.98 -20.53
N ALA A 269 0.75 -75.29 -19.91
CA ALA A 269 1.52 -74.31 -19.14
C ALA A 269 2.08 -73.14 -19.99
N PRO A 270 2.69 -73.39 -21.17
CA PRO A 270 3.18 -72.31 -22.03
C PRO A 270 2.06 -71.40 -22.56
N VAL A 271 0.91 -71.96 -22.95
CA VAL A 271 -0.22 -71.20 -23.47
C VAL A 271 -0.83 -70.29 -22.39
N ILE A 272 -1.02 -70.81 -21.18
CA ILE A 272 -1.52 -70.02 -20.05
C ILE A 272 -0.52 -68.92 -19.67
N TYR A 273 0.79 -69.20 -19.71
CA TYR A 273 1.84 -68.21 -19.45
C TYR A 273 1.80 -67.06 -20.47
N VAL A 274 1.70 -67.37 -21.76
CA VAL A 274 1.61 -66.35 -22.82
C VAL A 274 0.33 -65.53 -22.70
N LEU A 275 -0.83 -66.16 -22.45
CA LEU A 275 -2.10 -65.44 -22.26
C LEU A 275 -2.06 -64.53 -21.03
N ASN A 276 -1.42 -64.96 -19.94
CA ASN A 276 -1.21 -64.12 -18.75
C ASN A 276 -0.25 -62.96 -19.02
N LYS A 277 0.81 -63.19 -19.80
CA LYS A 277 1.73 -62.12 -20.21
C LYS A 277 1.04 -61.09 -21.08
N ILE A 278 0.20 -61.52 -22.03
CA ILE A 278 -0.62 -60.60 -22.83
C ILE A 278 -1.60 -59.86 -21.92
N ARG A 279 -2.25 -60.53 -20.96
CA ARG A 279 -3.16 -59.89 -20.01
C ARG A 279 -2.49 -58.77 -19.21
N SER A 280 -1.24 -58.95 -18.76
CA SER A 280 -0.54 -57.93 -17.98
C SER A 280 -0.21 -56.66 -18.77
N GLU A 281 -0.01 -56.77 -20.10
CA GLU A 281 0.22 -55.59 -20.96
C GLU A 281 -1.00 -54.67 -21.08
N PHE A 282 -2.20 -55.17 -20.74
CA PHE A 282 -3.46 -54.41 -20.79
C PHE A 282 -3.97 -53.94 -19.42
N GLU A 283 -3.20 -54.10 -18.34
CA GLU A 283 -3.55 -53.58 -17.03
C GLU A 283 -3.00 -52.16 -16.84
N PHE A 284 -3.80 -51.14 -17.17
CA PHE A 284 -3.47 -49.74 -16.85
C PHE A 284 -4.50 -49.13 -15.90
N ASN A 285 -4.01 -48.35 -14.92
CA ASN A 285 -4.82 -47.53 -14.03
C ASN A 285 -4.65 -46.06 -14.43
N ILE A 286 -5.68 -45.45 -15.00
CA ILE A 286 -5.64 -44.04 -15.40
C ILE A 286 -6.38 -43.21 -14.35
N SER A 287 -5.62 -42.36 -13.64
CA SER A 287 -6.15 -41.30 -12.79
C SER A 287 -5.80 -39.95 -13.39
N THR A 288 -6.80 -39.17 -13.80
CA THR A 288 -6.62 -37.78 -14.27
C THR A 288 -7.09 -36.82 -13.18
N THR A 289 -6.14 -36.16 -12.51
CA THR A 289 -6.41 -35.10 -11.52
C THR A 289 -5.71 -33.82 -11.97
N MET A 290 -6.50 -32.81 -12.33
CA MET A 290 -6.00 -31.48 -12.65
C MET A 290 -6.66 -30.50 -11.69
N GLN A 291 -5.87 -29.95 -10.77
CA GLN A 291 -6.31 -28.94 -9.81
C GLN A 291 -5.70 -27.61 -10.21
N PHE A 292 -6.52 -26.75 -10.81
CA PHE A 292 -6.19 -25.33 -10.97
C PHE A 292 -6.70 -24.59 -9.73
N GLU A 293 -5.87 -24.56 -8.70
CA GLU A 293 -6.18 -23.84 -7.46
C GLU A 293 -5.44 -22.50 -7.49
N MET A 294 -6.13 -21.44 -7.91
CA MET A 294 -5.65 -20.08 -7.67
C MET A 294 -6.11 -19.63 -6.30
N ARG A 295 -5.20 -19.69 -5.32
CA ARG A 295 -5.43 -19.14 -3.98
C ARG A 295 -4.94 -17.70 -3.93
N MET A 296 -5.88 -16.76 -3.97
CA MET A 296 -5.63 -15.36 -3.60
C MET A 296 -6.03 -15.21 -2.13
N ASN A 297 -5.17 -15.61 -1.20
CA ASN A 297 -5.38 -15.35 0.23
C ASN A 297 -5.00 -13.90 0.53
N GLN A 298 -5.94 -12.98 0.39
CA GLN A 298 -5.77 -11.59 0.80
C GLN A 298 -6.81 -11.26 1.89
N SER A 299 -6.33 -10.86 3.07
CA SER A 299 -7.18 -10.39 4.16
C SER A 299 -7.72 -8.97 3.92
N LYS A 300 -7.06 -8.20 3.05
CA LYS A 300 -7.45 -6.86 2.59
C LYS A 300 -7.03 -6.68 1.13
N THR A 301 -7.80 -5.91 0.36
CA THR A 301 -7.39 -5.54 -1.01
C THR A 301 -6.27 -4.49 -0.94
N LEU A 302 -5.40 -4.44 -1.96
CA LEU A 302 -4.36 -3.39 -2.08
C LEU A 302 -4.95 -1.96 -2.05
N SER A 303 -6.17 -1.81 -2.57
CA SER A 303 -6.98 -0.60 -2.51
C SER A 303 -7.35 -0.21 -1.07
N GLN A 304 -7.81 -1.17 -0.26
CA GLN A 304 -8.14 -0.93 1.14
C GLN A 304 -6.91 -0.56 1.98
N VAL A 305 -5.74 -1.15 1.71
CA VAL A 305 -4.50 -0.82 2.45
C VAL A 305 -4.05 0.61 2.14
N ALA A 306 -4.08 1.03 0.88
CA ALA A 306 -3.71 2.40 0.50
C ALA A 306 -4.66 3.44 1.10
N LYS A 307 -5.97 3.16 1.11
CA LYS A 307 -6.99 4.03 1.71
C LYS A 307 -6.88 4.11 3.22
N ASP A 308 -6.69 2.99 3.91
CA ASP A 308 -6.56 2.96 5.38
C ASP A 308 -5.36 3.80 5.85
N ILE A 309 -4.19 3.67 5.19
CA ILE A 309 -2.98 4.44 5.51
C ILE A 309 -3.22 5.94 5.30
N MET A 310 -3.81 6.31 4.17
CA MET A 310 -4.02 7.71 3.85
C MET A 310 -5.08 8.35 4.75
N GLN A 311 -6.14 7.61 5.10
CA GLN A 311 -7.17 8.04 6.03
C GLN A 311 -6.62 8.28 7.43
N GLU A 312 -5.69 7.45 7.89
CA GLU A 312 -5.04 7.65 9.20
C GLU A 312 -4.19 8.93 9.19
N VAL A 313 -3.43 9.18 8.11
CA VAL A 313 -2.62 10.39 7.97
C VAL A 313 -3.49 11.65 7.88
N THR A 314 -4.60 11.63 7.14
CA THR A 314 -5.50 12.79 7.03
C THR A 314 -6.18 13.11 8.36
N LEU A 315 -6.62 12.10 9.12
CA LEU A 315 -7.24 12.30 10.43
C LEU A 315 -6.29 12.95 11.45
N GLU A 316 -5.02 12.53 11.48
CA GLU A 316 -4.05 13.18 12.36
C GLU A 316 -3.78 14.63 11.93
N MET A 317 -3.73 14.89 10.63
CA MET A 317 -3.46 16.24 10.10
C MET A 317 -4.65 17.19 10.27
N GLU A 318 -5.88 16.70 10.19
CA GLU A 318 -7.09 17.48 10.46
C GLU A 318 -7.09 18.00 11.90
N LYS A 319 -6.68 17.19 12.88
CA LYS A 319 -6.50 17.64 14.27
C LYS A 319 -5.49 18.79 14.38
N PHE A 320 -4.38 18.73 13.64
CA PHE A 320 -3.40 19.81 13.62
C PHE A 320 -3.99 21.07 12.97
N GLN A 321 -4.70 20.93 11.85
CA GLN A 321 -5.35 22.04 11.16
C GLN A 321 -6.43 22.70 12.02
N GLU A 322 -7.21 21.94 12.79
CA GLU A 322 -8.17 22.48 13.76
C GLU A 322 -7.47 23.26 14.86
N VAL A 323 -6.40 22.72 15.46
CA VAL A 323 -5.63 23.42 16.51
C VAL A 323 -5.05 24.74 16.02
N PHE A 324 -4.47 24.77 14.81
CA PHE A 324 -3.96 26.01 14.21
C PHE A 324 -5.09 26.92 13.69
N GLY A 325 -6.21 26.36 13.27
CA GLY A 325 -7.44 27.08 12.96
C GLY A 325 -8.05 27.76 14.19
N MET A 326 -7.80 27.24 15.39
CA MET A 326 -8.21 27.92 16.63
C MET A 326 -7.37 29.17 16.92
N PHE A 327 -6.11 29.23 16.47
CA PHE A 327 -5.19 30.35 16.75
C PHE A 327 -5.72 31.70 16.26
N GLY A 328 -6.43 31.75 15.15
CA GLY A 328 -6.97 33.03 14.67
C GLY A 328 -8.27 33.47 15.36
N TYR A 329 -9.00 32.60 16.08
CA TYR A 329 -9.99 33.07 17.08
C TYR A 329 -9.31 33.83 18.24
N PHE A 330 -8.01 33.56 18.49
CA PHE A 330 -7.23 34.34 19.45
C PHE A 330 -6.82 35.74 18.96
N SER A 331 -7.15 36.13 17.73
CA SER A 331 -6.88 37.48 17.19
C SER A 331 -7.41 38.60 18.10
N ILE A 332 -8.63 38.45 18.62
CA ILE A 332 -9.23 39.39 19.59
C ILE A 332 -8.41 39.45 20.89
N PHE A 333 -8.00 38.29 21.42
CA PHE A 333 -7.19 38.22 22.62
C PHE A 333 -5.82 38.89 22.43
N ILE A 334 -5.27 38.83 21.23
CA ILE A 334 -4.00 39.49 20.87
C ILE A 334 -4.17 41.01 20.83
N VAL A 335 -5.28 41.51 20.27
CA VAL A 335 -5.61 42.95 20.35
C VAL A 335 -5.74 43.39 21.81
N PHE A 336 -6.43 42.62 22.66
CA PHE A 336 -6.53 42.92 24.10
C PHE A 336 -5.18 42.84 24.83
N TYR A 337 -4.35 41.85 24.51
CA TYR A 337 -3.00 41.72 25.07
C TYR A 337 -2.13 42.92 24.71
N MET A 338 -2.17 43.37 23.45
CA MET A 338 -1.46 44.56 22.98
C MET A 338 -1.99 45.83 23.67
N TYR A 339 -3.30 45.95 23.86
CA TYR A 339 -3.89 47.04 24.65
C TYR A 339 -3.39 47.03 26.09
N PHE A 340 -3.36 45.86 26.73
CA PHE A 340 -2.86 45.71 28.10
C PHE A 340 -1.38 46.08 28.21
N ARG A 341 -0.54 45.67 27.25
CA ARG A 341 0.87 46.10 27.14
C ARG A 341 1.00 47.62 27.02
N ALA A 342 0.15 48.27 26.23
CA ALA A 342 0.13 49.73 26.11
C ALA A 342 -0.24 50.41 27.44
N VAL A 343 -1.22 49.87 28.18
CA VAL A 343 -1.58 50.36 29.52
C VAL A 343 -0.40 50.21 30.49
N ILE A 344 0.29 49.07 30.48
CA ILE A 344 1.46 48.82 31.33
C ILE A 344 2.59 49.79 31.00
N TYR A 345 2.93 49.97 29.72
CA TYR A 345 3.98 50.90 29.31
C TYR A 345 3.65 52.33 29.76
N LYS A 346 2.42 52.79 29.52
CA LYS A 346 1.94 54.10 29.97
C LYS A 346 2.04 54.24 31.48
N LYS A 347 1.66 53.20 32.24
CA LYS A 347 1.79 53.20 33.71
C LYS A 347 3.26 53.34 34.13
N HIS A 348 4.17 52.56 33.54
CA HIS A 348 5.59 52.66 33.88
C HIS A 348 6.16 54.04 33.53
N TYR A 349 5.78 54.58 32.38
CA TYR A 349 6.15 55.92 31.95
C TYR A 349 5.62 57.02 32.91
N LEU A 350 4.45 56.84 33.52
CA LEU A 350 3.93 57.82 34.46
C LEU A 350 4.55 57.71 35.85
N PHE A 351 4.95 56.52 36.31
CA PHE A 351 5.32 56.29 37.71
C PHE A 351 6.82 56.07 37.98
N TYR A 352 7.62 55.67 36.99
CA TYR A 352 9.05 55.38 37.20
C TYR A 352 9.92 56.28 36.33
N ASP A 353 10.81 57.06 36.94
CA ASP A 353 11.67 58.03 36.24
C ASP A 353 12.80 57.35 35.43
N ASN A 354 13.29 56.20 35.89
CA ASN A 354 14.36 55.45 35.21
C ASN A 354 13.89 54.65 33.97
N PHE A 355 12.58 54.52 33.76
CA PHE A 355 12.02 53.66 32.72
C PHE A 355 12.10 54.31 31.33
N ASP A 356 12.81 53.74 30.37
CA ASP A 356 12.93 54.29 29.00
C ASP A 356 13.54 55.72 28.97
N ASN A 357 14.34 56.06 29.99
CA ASN A 357 15.02 57.35 30.13
C ASN A 357 16.44 57.32 29.56
N VAL A 358 16.53 56.99 28.28
CA VAL A 358 17.80 56.81 27.56
C VAL A 358 17.98 57.89 26.47
N TYR A 359 16.98 58.77 26.30
CA TYR A 359 17.00 59.74 25.19
C TYR A 359 17.22 61.19 25.60
N ILE A 360 18.11 61.86 24.88
CA ILE A 360 18.37 63.30 24.99
C ILE A 360 17.44 64.04 24.04
N THR A 361 16.49 64.79 24.60
CA THR A 361 15.47 65.52 23.82
C THR A 361 15.92 66.95 23.50
N ASN A 362 15.37 67.53 22.43
CA ASN A 362 15.61 68.95 22.10
C ASN A 362 15.20 69.90 23.24
N GLY A 363 14.22 69.51 24.07
CA GLY A 363 13.85 70.27 25.26
C GLY A 363 14.95 70.29 26.31
N MET A 364 15.60 69.15 26.53
CA MET A 364 16.73 69.02 27.45
C MET A 364 17.95 69.82 26.96
N VAL A 365 18.26 69.74 25.66
CA VAL A 365 19.35 70.54 25.05
C VAL A 365 19.09 72.04 25.21
N LYS A 366 17.86 72.51 24.96
CA LYS A 366 17.49 73.92 25.19
C LYS A 366 17.65 74.34 26.65
N LEU A 367 17.25 73.48 27.58
CA LEU A 367 17.40 73.76 29.02
C LEU A 367 18.88 73.83 29.43
N ASP A 368 19.72 72.97 28.86
CA ASP A 368 21.16 72.96 29.12
C ASP A 368 21.85 74.22 28.59
N LEU A 369 21.50 74.66 27.37
CA LEU A 369 21.97 75.93 26.80
C LEU A 369 21.54 77.15 27.65
N LEU A 370 20.31 77.13 28.20
CA LEU A 370 19.84 78.17 29.12
C LEU A 370 20.58 78.15 30.47
N ARG A 371 21.04 76.99 30.93
CA ARG A 371 21.87 76.89 32.14
C ARG A 371 23.28 77.39 31.87
N ALA A 372 23.84 77.06 30.70
CA ALA A 372 25.13 77.55 30.25
C ALA A 372 25.17 79.08 30.20
N SER A 373 24.14 79.72 29.63
CA SER A 373 24.04 81.18 29.58
C SER A 373 23.89 81.84 30.95
N GLN A 374 23.39 81.11 31.95
CA GLN A 374 23.27 81.55 33.34
C GLN A 374 24.52 81.24 34.18
N GLY A 375 25.59 80.71 33.59
CA GLY A 375 26.81 80.30 34.32
C GLY A 375 26.59 79.12 35.26
N LYS A 376 25.54 78.32 35.05
CA LYS A 376 25.24 77.12 35.85
C LYS A 376 25.90 75.90 35.21
N PRO A 377 26.17 74.83 35.99
CA PRO A 377 26.73 73.59 35.45
C PRO A 377 25.80 72.99 34.39
N THR A 378 26.42 72.58 33.27
CA THR A 378 25.82 71.95 32.09
C THR A 378 26.03 70.43 32.12
N LEU A 379 25.17 69.71 31.39
CA LEU A 379 25.21 68.25 31.26
C LEU A 379 25.96 67.82 29.99
N LEU A 380 26.05 68.68 28.98
CA LEU A 380 26.79 68.44 27.73
C LEU A 380 28.15 69.19 27.76
N PRO A 381 29.23 68.67 27.13
CA PRO A 381 29.29 67.46 26.29
C PRO A 381 29.35 66.15 27.10
N LEU A 382 28.85 65.06 26.50
CA LEU A 382 28.88 63.72 27.09
C LEU A 382 30.30 63.12 27.06
N GLU A 383 30.62 62.32 28.07
CA GLU A 383 31.81 61.46 28.04
C GLU A 383 31.64 60.34 26.98
N PRO A 384 32.72 59.80 26.37
CA PRO A 384 32.60 58.77 25.33
C PRO A 384 31.74 57.56 25.73
N ASP A 385 31.86 57.11 26.99
CA ASP A 385 31.07 55.98 27.51
C ASP A 385 29.58 56.34 27.69
N GLU A 386 29.28 57.59 28.03
CA GLU A 386 27.91 58.10 28.14
C GLU A 386 27.27 58.30 26.77
N ALA A 387 28.05 58.74 25.78
CA ALA A 387 27.61 58.92 24.40
C ALA A 387 27.18 57.59 23.74
N ALA A 388 27.73 56.45 24.16
CA ALA A 388 27.28 55.14 23.72
C ALA A 388 25.93 54.71 24.34
N LYS A 389 25.61 55.23 25.53
CA LYS A 389 24.39 54.89 26.27
C LYS A 389 23.21 55.78 25.87
N TYR A 390 23.41 57.09 25.74
CA TYR A 390 22.34 58.05 25.51
C TYR A 390 22.18 58.39 24.02
N ILE A 391 20.95 58.29 23.52
CA ILE A 391 20.64 58.46 22.09
C ILE A 391 19.66 59.60 21.86
N SER A 392 19.75 60.32 20.73
CA SER A 392 18.68 61.26 20.37
C SER A 392 17.45 60.49 19.85
N PRO A 393 16.21 60.89 20.17
CA PRO A 393 15.00 60.18 19.74
C PRO A 393 14.91 59.97 18.21
N CYS A 394 15.32 60.98 17.44
CA CYS A 394 15.31 60.95 15.98
C CYS A 394 16.66 60.55 15.36
N SER A 395 17.59 60.03 16.16
CA SER A 395 18.89 59.57 15.63
C SER A 395 18.70 58.32 14.76
N ILE A 396 19.46 58.25 13.66
CA ILE A 396 19.53 57.06 12.81
C ILE A 396 20.41 55.98 13.47
N TRP A 397 21.28 56.38 14.40
CA TRP A 397 22.16 55.45 15.11
C TRP A 397 21.37 54.56 16.08
N MET A 398 21.66 53.26 16.01
CA MET A 398 21.11 52.26 16.92
C MET A 398 22.04 52.10 18.13
N SER A 399 21.44 51.99 19.32
CA SER A 399 22.16 51.57 20.53
C SER A 399 22.52 50.08 20.48
N ASP A 400 23.50 49.66 21.28
CA ASP A 400 23.90 48.24 21.38
C ASP A 400 22.75 47.30 21.75
N ALA A 401 21.82 47.78 22.59
CA ALA A 401 20.64 47.02 22.97
C ALA A 401 19.65 46.85 21.79
N GLU A 402 19.47 47.90 20.99
CA GLU A 402 18.63 47.86 19.78
C GLU A 402 19.27 46.98 18.70
N TRP A 403 20.59 47.03 18.55
CA TRP A 403 21.33 46.21 17.61
C TRP A 403 21.24 44.72 17.93
N LYS A 404 21.45 44.33 19.20
CA LYS A 404 21.25 42.94 19.64
C LYS A 404 19.83 42.47 19.35
N THR A 405 18.83 43.30 19.63
CA THR A 405 17.42 42.98 19.37
C THR A 405 17.14 42.83 17.86
N TYR A 406 17.69 43.73 17.04
CA TYR A 406 17.62 43.66 15.58
C TYR A 406 18.20 42.35 15.04
N HIS A 407 19.42 41.99 15.47
CA HIS A 407 20.09 40.76 15.05
C HIS A 407 19.30 39.51 15.40
N TRP A 408 18.79 39.39 16.63
CA TRP A 408 17.93 38.25 16.98
C TRP A 408 16.63 38.22 16.19
N ASN A 409 16.07 39.39 15.89
CA ASN A 409 14.83 39.48 15.13
C ASN A 409 15.00 39.07 13.66
N ILE A 410 16.09 39.51 13.00
CA ILE A 410 16.36 39.17 11.61
C ILE A 410 16.66 37.69 11.45
N VAL A 411 17.48 37.10 12.33
CA VAL A 411 17.78 35.66 12.32
C VAL A 411 16.51 34.84 12.52
N ASN A 412 15.63 35.25 13.42
CA ASN A 412 14.36 34.55 13.66
C ASN A 412 13.42 34.60 12.43
N VAL A 413 13.33 35.74 11.74
CA VAL A 413 12.51 35.86 10.52
C VAL A 413 13.09 35.01 9.39
N PHE A 414 14.40 35.05 9.16
CA PHE A 414 15.05 34.21 8.14
C PHE A 414 14.85 32.71 8.41
N ARG A 415 15.04 32.28 9.65
CA ARG A 415 14.81 30.87 10.04
C ARG A 415 13.36 30.45 9.76
N HIS A 416 12.39 31.30 10.10
CA HIS A 416 10.98 31.01 9.85
C HIS A 416 10.64 30.99 8.35
N MET A 417 11.16 31.97 7.60
CA MET A 417 11.03 32.06 6.15
C MET A 417 11.56 30.81 5.45
N LEU A 418 12.70 30.28 5.89
CA LEU A 418 13.28 29.06 5.33
C LEU A 418 12.35 27.85 5.48
N ILE A 419 11.71 27.68 6.64
CA ILE A 419 10.76 26.57 6.87
C ILE A 419 9.54 26.69 5.95
N VAL A 420 8.93 27.88 5.86
CA VAL A 420 7.73 28.09 5.02
C VAL A 420 8.07 28.02 3.54
N LEU A 421 9.24 28.53 3.12
CA LEU A 421 9.70 28.42 1.74
C LEU A 421 9.91 26.95 1.33
N LEU A 422 10.46 26.12 2.22
CA LEU A 422 10.58 24.68 1.97
C LEU A 422 9.20 24.01 1.80
N LEU A 423 8.20 24.38 2.60
CA LEU A 423 6.84 23.87 2.44
C LEU A 423 6.23 24.26 1.09
N VAL A 424 6.33 25.53 0.69
CA VAL A 424 5.86 26.01 -0.61
C VAL A 424 6.58 25.31 -1.77
N LEU A 425 7.89 25.10 -1.64
CA LEU A 425 8.68 24.37 -2.63
C LEU A 425 8.22 22.90 -2.75
N ILE A 426 7.96 22.24 -1.61
CA ILE A 426 7.45 20.86 -1.60
C ILE A 426 6.09 20.79 -2.27
N ASP A 427 5.18 21.73 -1.99
CA ASP A 427 3.85 21.77 -2.63
C ASP A 427 3.95 21.89 -4.15
N TYR A 428 4.79 22.82 -4.63
CA TYR A 428 5.06 22.96 -6.06
C TYR A 428 5.66 21.69 -6.68
N ILE A 429 6.63 21.07 -6.01
CA ILE A 429 7.26 19.82 -6.48
C ILE A 429 6.25 18.68 -6.52
N VAL A 430 5.42 18.52 -5.48
CA VAL A 430 4.40 17.47 -5.39
C VAL A 430 3.39 17.61 -6.54
N PHE A 431 2.89 18.82 -6.77
CA PHE A 431 2.02 19.13 -7.91
C PHE A 431 2.69 18.73 -9.24
N TRP A 432 3.93 19.16 -9.47
CA TRP A 432 4.67 18.89 -10.71
C TRP A 432 4.96 17.40 -10.93
N ILE A 433 5.33 16.67 -9.87
CA ILE A 433 5.56 15.22 -9.93
C ILE A 433 4.27 14.51 -10.34
N PHE A 434 3.14 14.85 -9.72
CA PHE A 434 1.87 14.19 -10.05
C PHE A 434 1.33 14.59 -11.43
N ASP A 435 1.56 15.82 -11.89
CA ASP A 435 1.21 16.21 -13.25
C ASP A 435 2.07 15.48 -14.29
N MET A 436 3.37 15.32 -14.03
CA MET A 436 4.24 14.46 -14.85
C MET A 436 3.77 13.01 -14.87
N VAL A 437 3.42 12.43 -13.72
CA VAL A 437 2.88 11.06 -13.65
C VAL A 437 1.59 10.94 -14.46
N ARG A 438 0.68 11.93 -14.37
CA ARG A 438 -0.54 11.99 -15.18
C ARG A 438 -0.22 12.02 -16.67
N TYR A 439 0.78 12.78 -17.09
CA TYR A 439 1.21 12.85 -18.50
C TYR A 439 1.75 11.49 -18.99
N PHE A 440 2.61 10.83 -18.23
CA PHE A 440 3.19 9.53 -18.62
C PHE A 440 2.17 8.39 -18.62
N LEU A 441 1.21 8.38 -17.69
CA LEU A 441 0.19 7.32 -17.60
C LEU A 441 -0.91 7.42 -18.68
N GLN A 442 -0.98 8.53 -19.45
CA GLN A 442 -1.91 8.64 -20.58
C GLN A 442 -1.47 7.85 -21.83
N GLY A 443 -0.22 7.38 -21.88
CA GLY A 443 0.27 6.51 -22.96
C GLY A 443 -0.39 5.14 -22.93
N GLU A 444 -0.83 4.63 -24.09
CA GLU A 444 -1.38 3.28 -24.21
C GLU A 444 -0.28 2.23 -23.94
N ILE A 445 -0.32 1.60 -22.77
CA ILE A 445 0.58 0.49 -22.45
C ILE A 445 0.02 -0.78 -23.13
N ILE A 446 0.57 -1.09 -24.31
CA ILE A 446 0.32 -2.36 -25.00
C ILE A 446 1.13 -3.44 -24.26
N ALA A 447 0.54 -4.05 -23.24
CA ALA A 447 1.13 -5.19 -22.57
C ALA A 447 0.99 -6.42 -23.48
N ARG A 448 2.11 -6.90 -24.05
CA ARG A 448 2.16 -8.23 -24.68
C ARG A 448 2.07 -9.28 -23.57
N SER A 449 1.19 -10.28 -23.74
CA SER A 449 1.01 -11.39 -22.81
C SER A 449 2.38 -12.03 -22.46
N PRO A 450 2.83 -12.00 -21.19
CA PRO A 450 4.20 -12.39 -20.83
C PRO A 450 4.42 -13.91 -20.75
N THR A 451 3.38 -14.74 -20.90
CA THR A 451 3.52 -16.19 -20.75
C THR A 451 3.06 -16.93 -22.02
N GLN A 452 3.92 -16.90 -23.04
CA GLN A 452 3.82 -17.87 -24.12
C GLN A 452 4.24 -19.24 -23.58
N ILE A 453 3.28 -20.11 -23.30
CA ILE A 453 3.56 -21.48 -22.87
C ILE A 453 3.87 -22.28 -24.13
N LYS A 454 5.16 -22.45 -24.42
CA LYS A 454 5.65 -23.26 -25.53
C LYS A 454 5.71 -24.73 -25.12
N VAL A 455 4.77 -25.54 -25.60
CA VAL A 455 4.69 -26.97 -25.26
C VAL A 455 5.43 -27.77 -26.33
N HIS A 456 6.41 -28.59 -25.94
CA HIS A 456 7.16 -29.42 -26.88
C HIS A 456 6.67 -30.87 -26.83
N VAL A 457 6.21 -31.39 -27.98
CA VAL A 457 5.73 -32.78 -28.11
C VAL A 457 6.77 -33.63 -28.82
N ASN A 458 7.42 -34.53 -28.08
CA ASN A 458 8.41 -35.46 -28.61
C ASN A 458 7.79 -36.82 -28.98
N GLY A 459 8.01 -37.26 -30.23
CA GLY A 459 7.59 -38.56 -30.75
C GLY A 459 7.10 -38.51 -32.19
N ASN A 460 7.19 -39.63 -32.91
CA ASN A 460 6.80 -39.76 -34.33
C ASN A 460 5.66 -40.76 -34.55
N GLY A 461 4.73 -40.87 -33.59
CA GLY A 461 3.54 -41.73 -33.68
C GLY A 461 2.23 -40.95 -33.82
N TYR A 462 1.13 -41.67 -34.09
CA TYR A 462 -0.22 -41.09 -34.20
C TYR A 462 -0.65 -40.27 -32.97
N ALA A 463 -0.29 -40.71 -31.75
CA ALA A 463 -0.57 -39.96 -30.53
C ALA A 463 0.18 -38.62 -30.50
N SER A 464 1.44 -38.59 -30.94
CA SER A 464 2.25 -37.36 -31.01
C SER A 464 1.67 -36.37 -32.02
N ALA A 465 1.17 -36.83 -33.18
CA ALA A 465 0.51 -35.97 -34.16
C ALA A 465 -0.74 -35.28 -33.56
N ILE A 466 -1.58 -36.03 -32.85
CA ILE A 466 -2.77 -35.47 -32.17
C ILE A 466 -2.37 -34.43 -31.11
N PHE A 467 -1.34 -34.72 -30.30
CA PHE A 467 -0.88 -33.76 -29.30
C PHE A 467 -0.22 -32.52 -29.91
N LYS A 468 0.48 -32.64 -31.05
CA LYS A 468 1.04 -31.50 -31.79
C LYS A 468 -0.06 -30.56 -32.29
N ASP A 469 -1.15 -31.09 -32.85
CA ASP A 469 -2.29 -30.29 -33.34
C ASP A 469 -3.03 -29.56 -32.21
N ILE A 470 -3.12 -30.18 -31.03
CA ILE A 470 -3.70 -29.54 -29.84
C ILE A 470 -2.80 -28.39 -29.34
N VAL A 471 -1.48 -28.59 -29.37
CA VAL A 471 -0.50 -27.58 -28.95
C VAL A 471 -0.48 -26.37 -29.89
N THR A 472 -0.54 -26.58 -31.21
CA THR A 472 -0.58 -25.47 -32.18
C THR A 472 -1.86 -24.65 -32.06
N ALA A 473 -3.01 -25.28 -31.83
CA ALA A 473 -4.26 -24.56 -31.55
C ALA A 473 -4.17 -23.70 -30.26
N PHE A 474 -3.40 -24.16 -29.27
CA PHE A 474 -3.17 -23.41 -28.02
C PHE A 474 -2.21 -22.23 -28.21
N GLU A 475 -1.16 -22.37 -29.03
CA GLU A 475 -0.24 -21.27 -29.35
C GLU A 475 -0.95 -20.10 -30.06
N VAL A 476 -1.89 -20.38 -30.98
CA VAL A 476 -2.66 -19.34 -31.69
C VAL A 476 -3.59 -18.55 -30.75
N LEU A 477 -4.12 -19.20 -29.71
CA LEU A 477 -4.99 -18.55 -28.71
C LEU A 477 -4.21 -17.64 -27.73
N GLN A 478 -2.89 -17.79 -27.63
CA GLN A 478 -2.05 -16.95 -26.76
C GLN A 478 -1.71 -15.58 -27.37
N THR A 479 -1.96 -15.39 -28.67
CA THR A 479 -1.51 -14.21 -29.44
C THR A 479 -2.41 -12.96 -29.35
N SER A 480 -3.38 -12.90 -28.43
CA SER A 480 -4.20 -11.69 -28.28
C SER A 480 -3.43 -10.57 -27.57
N ASN A 481 -3.25 -9.45 -28.27
CA ASN A 481 -2.78 -8.19 -27.68
C ASN A 481 -3.87 -7.65 -26.75
N VAL A 482 -3.59 -7.51 -25.46
CA VAL A 482 -4.51 -6.88 -24.53
C VAL A 482 -4.09 -5.43 -24.35
N THR A 483 -4.93 -4.51 -24.79
CA THR A 483 -4.77 -3.08 -24.54
C THR A 483 -5.25 -2.78 -23.12
N VAL A 484 -4.33 -2.44 -22.22
CA VAL A 484 -4.67 -2.01 -20.85
C VAL A 484 -5.02 -0.53 -20.91
N SER A 485 -6.32 -0.21 -20.89
CA SER A 485 -6.78 1.19 -20.94
C SER A 485 -6.52 1.90 -19.60
N SER A 486 -5.44 2.67 -19.52
CA SER A 486 -4.95 3.34 -18.29
C SER A 486 -5.68 4.66 -17.94
N LYS A 487 -6.57 5.16 -18.81
CA LYS A 487 -7.15 6.51 -18.66
C LYS A 487 -8.11 6.70 -17.49
N LYS A 488 -8.73 5.63 -16.97
CA LYS A 488 -9.82 5.72 -15.97
C LYS A 488 -9.34 6.09 -14.57
N CYS A 489 -8.09 5.78 -14.24
CA CYS A 489 -7.53 5.99 -12.90
C CYS A 489 -6.46 7.10 -12.89
N ALA A 490 -6.48 8.05 -13.83
CA ALA A 490 -5.48 9.11 -13.89
C ALA A 490 -5.58 10.07 -12.69
N ILE A 491 -4.44 10.41 -12.09
CA ILE A 491 -4.34 11.42 -11.03
C ILE A 491 -4.71 12.79 -11.61
N ILE A 492 -5.56 13.55 -10.92
CA ILE A 492 -5.83 14.96 -11.24
C ILE A 492 -5.23 15.79 -10.11
N PRO A 493 -3.99 16.30 -10.26
CA PRO A 493 -3.33 17.03 -9.19
C PRO A 493 -4.06 18.34 -8.86
N SER A 494 -3.98 18.76 -7.60
CA SER A 494 -4.50 20.04 -7.12
C SER A 494 -3.45 21.13 -7.29
N GLU A 495 -3.82 22.20 -8.00
CA GLU A 495 -2.94 23.34 -8.26
C GLU A 495 -2.74 24.18 -6.99
N PRO A 496 -1.50 24.66 -6.73
CA PRO A 496 -1.26 25.60 -5.63
C PRO A 496 -2.01 26.93 -5.80
N ASP A 497 -2.55 27.48 -4.70
CA ASP A 497 -3.17 28.81 -4.71
C ASP A 497 -2.10 29.92 -4.67
N TYR A 498 -1.83 30.51 -5.84
CA TYR A 498 -0.90 31.62 -5.98
C TYR A 498 -1.31 32.88 -5.23
N THR A 499 -2.60 33.07 -4.95
CA THR A 499 -3.10 34.23 -4.18
C THR A 499 -2.66 34.12 -2.73
N GLU A 500 -2.80 32.93 -2.15
CA GLU A 500 -2.36 32.67 -0.79
C GLU A 500 -0.83 32.78 -0.65
N TYR A 501 -0.09 32.29 -1.64
CA TYR A 501 1.37 32.44 -1.67
C TYR A 501 1.81 33.89 -1.72
N PHE A 502 1.12 34.71 -2.53
CA PHE A 502 1.36 36.15 -2.58
C PHE A 502 1.07 36.82 -1.23
N LEU A 503 -0.02 36.45 -0.55
CA LEU A 503 -0.34 36.95 0.79
C LEU A 503 0.72 36.56 1.83
N ILE A 504 1.19 35.31 1.83
CA ILE A 504 2.29 34.84 2.67
C ILE A 504 3.56 35.69 2.41
N GLY A 505 3.89 35.93 1.14
CA GLY A 505 5.01 36.79 0.74
C GLY A 505 4.86 38.23 1.22
N ALA A 506 3.66 38.81 1.11
CA ALA A 506 3.35 40.16 1.58
C ALA A 506 3.50 40.28 3.12
N LEU A 507 3.06 39.28 3.88
CA LEU A 507 3.23 39.23 5.34
C LEU A 507 4.70 39.10 5.75
N TYR A 508 5.52 38.36 4.99
CA TYR A 508 6.97 38.36 5.19
C TYR A 508 7.59 39.72 4.88
N GLY A 509 7.17 40.38 3.80
CA GLY A 509 7.57 41.75 3.48
C GLY A 509 7.25 42.71 4.63
N PHE A 510 6.07 42.60 5.22
CA PHE A 510 5.69 43.35 6.42
C PHE A 510 6.52 42.98 7.65
N SER A 511 6.86 41.71 7.83
CA SER A 511 7.74 41.26 8.92
C SER A 511 9.15 41.84 8.78
N PHE A 512 9.71 41.88 7.56
CA PHE A 512 10.99 42.53 7.29
C PHE A 512 10.92 44.04 7.50
N PHE A 513 9.82 44.69 7.12
CA PHE A 513 9.55 46.09 7.43
C PHE A 513 9.58 46.35 8.95
N ILE A 514 8.92 45.48 9.75
CA ILE A 514 8.97 45.57 11.22
C ILE A 514 10.40 45.39 11.74
N VAL A 515 11.20 44.47 11.18
CA VAL A 515 12.59 44.29 11.63
C VAL A 515 13.45 45.51 11.29
N ALA A 516 13.33 46.05 10.08
CA ALA A 516 14.12 47.19 9.62
C ALA A 516 13.76 48.49 10.35
N LEU A 517 12.47 48.78 10.48
CA LEU A 517 11.98 50.07 10.97
C LEU A 517 11.36 50.02 12.37
N GLY A 518 11.07 48.84 12.92
CA GLY A 518 10.34 48.67 14.16
C GLY A 518 11.04 49.28 15.37
N ASN A 519 12.37 49.21 15.46
CA ASN A 519 13.10 49.87 16.54
C ASN A 519 12.90 51.39 16.52
N TYR A 520 12.96 52.03 15.34
CA TYR A 520 12.71 53.47 15.19
C TYR A 520 11.25 53.83 15.47
N ILE A 521 10.31 53.04 14.94
CA ILE A 521 8.86 53.22 15.19
C ILE A 521 8.56 53.09 16.70
N MET A 522 9.23 52.18 17.40
CA MET A 522 9.06 51.98 18.84
C MET A 522 9.53 53.17 19.67
N ARG A 523 10.51 53.97 19.20
CA ARG A 523 10.90 55.23 19.86
C ARG A 523 9.75 56.25 19.89
N PHE A 524 8.81 56.16 18.93
CA PHE A 524 7.63 57.03 18.87
C PHE A 524 6.66 56.85 20.05
N LYS A 525 6.72 55.72 20.77
CA LYS A 525 5.91 55.52 21.99
C LYS A 525 6.15 56.62 23.03
N ARG A 526 7.43 56.99 23.26
CA ARG A 526 7.79 58.07 24.18
C ARG A 526 7.22 59.39 23.70
N PHE A 527 7.32 59.68 22.39
CA PHE A 527 6.77 60.90 21.81
C PHE A 527 5.26 61.03 22.04
N ILE A 528 4.49 59.94 21.84
CA ILE A 528 3.06 59.92 22.14
C ILE A 528 2.82 60.22 23.64
N CYS A 529 3.55 59.55 24.53
CA CYS A 529 3.42 59.80 25.97
C CYS A 529 3.77 61.25 26.35
N ALA A 530 4.82 61.83 25.78
CA ALA A 530 5.24 63.20 26.02
C ALA A 530 4.19 64.22 25.55
N CYS A 531 3.55 63.99 24.40
CA CYS A 531 2.47 64.83 23.88
C CYS A 531 1.21 64.84 24.77
N TYR A 532 0.85 63.69 25.34
CA TYR A 532 -0.33 63.57 26.21
C TYR A 532 -0.05 63.95 27.68
N TYR A 533 1.19 63.85 28.13
CA TYR A 533 1.60 64.11 29.52
C TYR A 533 2.82 65.06 29.59
N PRO A 534 2.71 66.30 29.08
CA PRO A 534 3.85 67.22 28.97
C PRO A 534 4.41 67.62 30.34
N SER A 535 3.56 67.76 31.35
CA SER A 535 3.98 68.06 32.72
C SER A 535 4.85 66.95 33.30
N ARG A 536 4.59 65.69 32.92
CA ARG A 536 5.37 64.54 33.39
C ARG A 536 6.70 64.44 32.64
N GLU A 537 6.71 64.68 31.33
CA GLU A 537 7.95 64.70 30.53
C GLU A 537 8.92 65.79 31.01
N ARG A 538 8.45 66.91 31.56
CA ARG A 538 9.34 67.94 32.15
C ARG A 538 10.00 67.53 33.46
N VAL A 539 9.38 66.64 34.23
CA VAL A 539 9.90 66.16 35.52
C VAL A 539 10.91 65.04 35.34
N ARG A 540 10.75 64.26 34.28
CA ARG A 540 11.63 63.17 33.88
C ARG A 540 12.82 63.70 33.12
#